data_AF-A0A3G1QRD5-F1
#
_entry.id   AF-A0A3G1QRD5-F1
#
_cell.length_a   1.000
_cell.length_b   1.000
_cell.length_c   1.000
_cell.angle_alpha   90.00
_cell.angle_beta   90.00
_cell.angle_gamma   90.00
#
_symmetry.space_group_name_H-M   'P 1'
#
loop_
_entity.id
_entity.type
_entity.pdbx_description
1 polymer ?
#
loop_
_entity_poly.entity_id
_entity_poly.type
_entity_poly.pdbx_seq_one_letter_code
_entity_poly.pdbx_strand_id
1 'polypeptide(L)' 'NLEEEVYMHPPQGVKHQPGYACRLKKSIYGLKQSPRAWFSKLSRVLIEIGFKQSAADYTMFVTRSQQGIVILLV' A
#
# COMPACT_ATOMS: atom_id res chain seq x y z
N ASN A 1 -2.49 5.57 -2.15
CA ASN A 1 -2.49 7.02 -1.86
C ASN A 1 -3.01 7.23 -0.45
N LEU A 2 -2.76 8.40 0.16
CA LEU A 2 -3.31 8.72 1.47
C LEU A 2 -4.79 9.13 1.31
N GLU A 3 -5.66 8.65 2.20
CA GLU A 3 -7.08 9.01 2.24
C GLU A 3 -7.31 10.39 2.91
N GLU A 4 -6.35 10.83 3.72
CA GLU A 4 -6.38 12.07 4.50
C GLU A 4 -5.07 12.85 4.34
N GLU A 5 -5.10 14.16 4.64
CA GLU A 5 -3.89 14.97 4.69
C GLU A 5 -3.13 14.70 6.00
N VAL A 6 -1.96 14.06 5.87
CA VAL A 6 -1.07 13.82 7.00
C VAL A 6 0.12 14.75 6.93
N TYR A 7 0.39 15.41 8.04
CA TYR A 7 1.57 16.24 8.25
C TYR A 7 2.49 15.60 9.28
N MET A 8 3.80 15.71 9.06
CA MET A 8 4.81 15.29 10.02
C MET A 8 5.79 16.42 10.30
N HIS A 9 6.45 16.34 11.44
CA HIS A 9 7.59 17.20 11.72
C HIS A 9 8.68 16.99 10.66
N PRO A 10 9.33 18.06 10.20
CA PRO A 10 10.47 17.92 9.29
C PRO A 10 11.52 16.98 9.90
N PRO A 11 12.06 16.03 9.13
CA PRO A 11 13.03 15.08 9.64
C PRO A 11 14.35 15.79 10.01
N GLN A 12 15.11 15.16 10.91
CA GLN A 12 16.43 15.67 11.30
C GLN A 12 17.33 15.87 10.07
N GLY A 13 18.06 16.98 10.05
CA GLY A 13 18.96 17.34 8.95
C GLY A 13 18.29 18.11 7.79
N VAL A 14 16.96 18.26 7.77
CA VAL A 14 16.28 19.13 6.80
C VAL A 14 16.18 20.55 7.36
N LYS A 15 16.71 21.53 6.63
CA LYS A 15 16.53 22.95 7.00
C LYS A 15 15.07 23.35 6.80
N HIS A 16 14.45 23.89 7.85
CA HIS A 16 13.07 24.38 7.80
C HIS A 16 12.91 25.65 8.67
N GLN A 17 11.85 26.40 8.40
CA GLN A 17 11.47 27.55 9.21
C GLN A 17 10.63 27.10 10.43
N PRO A 18 10.56 27.92 11.50
CA PRO A 18 9.64 27.69 12.61
C PRO A 18 8.19 27.61 12.12
N GLY A 19 7.42 26.66 12.66
CA GLY A 19 6.00 26.48 12.32
C GLY A 19 5.74 25.69 11.04
N TYR A 20 6.77 25.19 10.34
CA TYR A 20 6.58 24.41 9.12
C TYR A 20 6.42 22.91 9.43
N ALA A 21 5.59 22.24 8.63
CA ALA A 21 5.42 20.80 8.66
C ALA A 21 5.52 20.21 7.24
N CYS A 22 5.93 18.94 7.14
CA CYS A 22 5.98 18.22 5.88
C CYS A 22 4.64 17.54 5.61
N ARG A 23 3.97 17.92 4.52
CA ARG A 23 2.79 17.18 4.03
C ARG A 23 3.23 15.91 3.32
N LEU A 24 2.73 14.77 3.78
CA LEU A 24 2.99 13.50 3.15
C LEU A 24 2.21 13.37 1.84
N LYS A 25 2.91 13.01 0.76
CA LYS A 25 2.30 12.72 -0.55
C LYS A 25 1.98 11.23 -0.73
N LYS A 26 2.59 10.36 0.07
CA LYS A 26 2.45 8.91 0.04
C LYS A 26 2.48 8.37 1.48
N SER A 27 1.89 7.19 1.67
CA SER A 27 1.94 6.49 2.96
C SER A 27 3.38 6.08 3.27
N ILE A 28 3.79 6.28 4.52
CA ILE A 28 5.08 5.82 5.07
C ILE A 28 4.83 4.77 6.15
N TYR A 29 5.81 3.91 6.45
CA TYR A 29 5.65 2.95 7.55
C TYR A 29 5.27 3.63 8.87
N GLY A 30 4.48 2.94 9.69
CA GLY A 30 4.03 3.43 11.00
C GLY A 30 2.76 4.27 10.98
N LEU A 31 2.26 4.73 9.82
CA LEU A 31 0.92 5.34 9.77
C LEU A 31 -0.17 4.28 9.92
N LYS A 32 -1.28 4.63 10.60
CA LYS A 32 -2.43 3.73 10.80
C LYS A 32 -3.02 3.22 9.48
N GLN A 33 -3.03 4.05 8.44
CA GLN A 33 -3.53 3.73 7.11
C GLN A 33 -2.52 3.00 6.21
N SER A 34 -1.27 2.87 6.63
CA SER A 34 -0.23 2.28 5.77
C SER A 34 -0.49 0.82 5.38
N PRO A 35 -0.90 -0.08 6.28
CA PRO A 35 -1.23 -1.45 5.91
C PRO A 35 -2.31 -1.50 4.81
N ARG A 36 -3.35 -0.69 4.93
CA ARG A 36 -4.44 -0.61 3.93
C ARG A 36 -3.96 -0.06 2.59
N ALA A 37 -3.14 0.99 2.61
CA ALA A 37 -2.58 1.59 1.40
C ALA A 37 -1.64 0.63 0.65
N TRP A 38 -0.86 -0.16 1.40
CA TRP A 38 0.00 -1.20 0.84
C TRP A 38 -0.82 -2.35 0.26
N PHE A 39 -1.80 -2.86 1.01
CA PHE A 39 -2.69 -3.92 0.52
C PHE A 39 -3.40 -3.49 -0.76
N SER A 40 -4.05 -2.33 -0.77
CA SER A 40 -4.74 -1.80 -1.95
C SER A 40 -3.82 -1.69 -3.18
N LYS A 41 -2.58 -1.22 -2.99
CA LYS A 41 -1.61 -1.13 -4.08
C LYS A 41 -1.20 -2.51 -4.59
N LEU A 42 -0.92 -3.45 -3.68
CA LEU A 42 -0.53 -4.81 -4.01
C LEU A 42 -1.66 -5.56 -4.71
N SER A 43 -2.89 -5.55 -4.17
CA SER A 43 -4.06 -6.19 -4.78
C SER A 43 -4.26 -5.71 -6.22
N ARG A 44 -4.16 -4.40 -6.44
CA ARG A 44 -4.29 -3.81 -7.78
C ARG A 44 -3.21 -4.33 -8.73
N VAL A 45 -1.95 -4.38 -8.29
CA VAL A 45 -0.84 -4.91 -9.11
C VAL A 45 -1.02 -6.39 -9.40
N LEU A 46 -1.43 -7.19 -8.42
CA LEU A 46 -1.70 -8.62 -8.60
C LEU A 46 -2.80 -8.85 -9.65
N ILE A 47 -3.87 -8.06 -9.62
CA ILE A 47 -4.93 -8.11 -10.62
C ILE A 47 -4.40 -7.67 -12.00
N GLU A 48 -3.62 -6.59 -12.08
CA GLU A 48 -3.01 -6.10 -13.33
C GLU A 48 -2.11 -7.17 -14.00
N ILE A 49 -1.43 -8.02 -13.22
CA ILE A 49 -0.58 -9.11 -13.74
C ILE A 49 -1.32 -10.45 -13.91
N GLY A 50 -2.65 -10.48 -13.76
CA GLY A 50 -3.49 -11.63 -14.10
C GLY A 50 -3.88 -12.55 -12.95
N PHE A 51 -3.63 -12.19 -11.69
CA PHE A 51 -4.25 -12.88 -10.55
C PHE A 51 -5.72 -12.50 -10.41
N LYS A 52 -6.52 -13.42 -9.89
CA LYS A 52 -7.91 -13.18 -9.48
C LYS A 52 -8.01 -13.23 -7.97
N GLN A 53 -8.56 -12.18 -7.38
CA GLN A 53 -8.86 -12.16 -5.95
C GLN A 53 -10.01 -13.12 -5.65
N SER A 54 -9.89 -13.90 -4.58
CA SER A 54 -10.92 -14.85 -4.17
C SER A 54 -12.10 -14.12 -3.54
N ALA A 55 -13.32 -14.55 -3.85
CA ALA A 55 -14.53 -14.05 -3.21
C ALA A 55 -14.77 -14.67 -1.83
N ALA A 56 -14.14 -15.82 -1.55
CA ALA A 56 -14.23 -16.49 -0.25
C ALA A 56 -13.24 -15.90 0.77
N ASP A 57 -12.14 -15.33 0.30
CA ASP A 57 -11.11 -14.70 1.12
C ASP A 57 -10.45 -13.55 0.34
N TYR A 58 -10.70 -12.31 0.76
CA TYR A 58 -10.15 -11.14 0.08
C TYR A 58 -8.62 -11.02 0.19
N THR A 59 -7.97 -11.72 1.11
CA THR A 59 -6.50 -11.75 1.20
C THR A 59 -5.87 -12.73 0.20
N MET A 60 -6.68 -13.58 -0.43
CA MET A 60 -6.23 -14.63 -1.32
C MET A 60 -6.31 -14.22 -2.80
N PHE A 61 -5.21 -14.44 -3.53
CA PHE A 61 -5.09 -14.19 -4.96
C PHE A 61 -4.66 -15.46 -5.67
N VAL A 62 -5.34 -15.82 -6.76
CA VAL A 62 -5.11 -17.07 -7.50
C VAL A 62 -4.83 -16.78 -8.97
N THR A 63 -3.78 -17.39 -9.52
CA THR A 63 -3.58 -17.49 -10.98
C THR A 63 -3.48 -18.94 -11.42
N ARG A 64 -3.85 -19.22 -12.67
CA ARG A 64 -3.82 -20.56 -13.26
C ARG A 64 -3.15 -20.50 -14.63
N SER A 65 -2.19 -21.39 -14.86
CA SER A 65 -1.52 -21.56 -16.16
C SER A 65 -1.40 -23.05 -16.49
N GLN A 66 -0.82 -23.37 -17.65
CA GLN A 66 -0.53 -24.76 -18.02
C GLN A 66 0.46 -25.44 -17.07
N GLN A 67 1.30 -24.66 -16.37
CA GLN A 67 2.28 -25.14 -15.41
C GLN A 67 1.70 -25.40 -14.02
N GLY A 68 0.48 -24.94 -13.74
CA GLY A 68 -0.20 -25.18 -12.47
C GLY A 68 -0.97 -23.98 -11.93
N ILE A 69 -1.15 -23.98 -10.61
CA ILE A 69 -1.90 -22.95 -9.87
C ILE A 69 -0.96 -22.29 -8.87
N VAL A 70 -0.96 -20.95 -8.85
CA VAL A 70 -0.27 -20.16 -7.83
C VAL A 70 -1.33 -19.50 -6.95
N ILE A 71 -1.19 -19.66 -5.64
CA ILE A 71 -2.05 -19.04 -4.63
C ILE A 71 -1.15 -18.15 -3.76
N LEU A 72 -1.52 -16.89 -3.64
CA LEU A 72 -0.88 -15.92 -2.76
C LEU A 72 -1.85 -15.53 -1.65
N LEU A 73 -1.38 -15.54 -0.41
CA LEU A 73 -2.07 -15.02 0.77
C LEU A 73 -1.30 -13.80 1.27
N VAL A 74 -2.00 -12.70 1.52
CA VAL A 74 -1.41 -11.38 1.82
C VAL A 74 -1.91 -10.84 3.14
#